data_AF-A0A177Q1N3-F1
#
_entry.id   AF-A0A177Q1N3-F1
#
_cell.length_a   1.000
_cell.length_b   1.000
_cell.length_c   1.000
_cell.angle_alpha   90.00
_cell.angle_beta   90.00
_cell.angle_gamma   90.00
#
_symmetry.space_group_name_H-M   'P 1'
#
loop_
_entity.id
_entity.type
_entity.pdbx_description
1 polymer ?
#
loop_
_entity_poly.entity_id
_entity_poly.type
_entity_poly.pdbx_seq_one_letter_code
_entity_poly.pdbx_strand_id
1 'polypeptide(L)'
;MAIRAQRGDHRRISGRDTERVGALSVTLFDSNILIDALNGTPEAHELIAASPDPAISILTWMEVLVGAKNQDVESATRTFLNDFTILQLTGPIAEASVQVRRSTRLKLVDATILATARVSGRELLTRNTKDFDASWPGVTIPYAHSR
;
A
#
# COMPACT_ATOMS: atom_id res chain seq x y z
N MET A 1 43.45 -9.11 51.56
CA MET A 1 43.62 -8.76 50.13
C MET A 1 42.32 -9.07 49.39
N ALA A 2 42.04 -8.33 48.32
CA ALA A 2 40.74 -7.91 47.85
C ALA A 2 39.79 -8.98 47.23
N ILE A 3 38.51 -8.65 47.45
CA ILE A 3 37.25 -9.03 46.79
C ILE A 3 37.39 -9.24 45.26
N ARG A 4 36.86 -10.35 44.74
CA ARG A 4 36.48 -10.47 43.31
C ARG A 4 34.97 -10.43 43.17
N ALA A 5 34.47 -9.30 42.68
CA ALA A 5 33.17 -9.16 42.05
C ALA A 5 33.40 -9.10 40.54
N GLN A 6 32.66 -9.89 39.77
CA GLN A 6 32.37 -9.57 38.38
C GLN A 6 31.00 -10.16 38.03
N ARG A 7 30.03 -9.24 37.97
CA ARG A 7 28.67 -9.46 37.49
C ARG A 7 28.76 -9.55 35.96
N GLY A 8 28.28 -10.65 35.39
CA GLY A 8 27.96 -10.73 33.99
C GLY A 8 26.69 -9.93 33.73
N ASP A 9 26.85 -8.74 33.17
CA ASP A 9 25.79 -7.98 32.53
C ASP A 9 25.48 -8.64 31.18
N HIS A 10 24.38 -9.38 31.10
CA HIS A 10 23.79 -9.83 29.85
C HIS A 10 22.44 -9.14 29.69
N ARG A 11 22.54 -7.95 29.10
CA ARG A 11 21.60 -7.33 28.16
C ARG A 11 20.20 -7.91 28.20
N ARG A 12 19.31 -7.12 28.79
CA ARG A 12 17.89 -7.15 28.51
C ARG A 12 17.63 -6.88 27.01
N ILE A 13 16.46 -7.39 26.60
CA ILE A 13 15.61 -7.00 25.46
C ILE A 13 16.08 -7.40 24.06
N SER A 14 15.68 -8.59 23.61
CA SER A 14 15.45 -8.91 22.20
C SER A 14 14.71 -10.24 22.14
N GLY A 15 13.46 -10.19 21.68
CA GLY A 15 12.55 -11.34 21.73
C GLY A 15 11.08 -10.91 21.71
N ARG A 16 10.74 -9.92 20.88
CA ARG A 16 9.38 -9.66 20.42
C ARG A 16 9.40 -9.49 18.90
N ASP A 17 10.01 -10.48 18.24
CA ASP A 17 10.05 -10.60 16.78
C ASP A 17 9.47 -11.96 16.40
N THR A 18 8.21 -12.24 16.80
CA THR A 18 7.48 -13.43 16.32
C THR A 18 5.96 -13.37 16.48
N GLU A 19 5.36 -12.18 16.54
CA GLU A 19 3.88 -12.06 16.45
C GLU A 19 3.48 -10.84 15.60
N ARG A 20 3.50 -11.03 14.29
CA ARG A 20 2.51 -10.41 13.40
C ARG A 20 1.84 -11.51 12.59
N VAL A 21 1.14 -12.41 13.28
CA VAL A 21 -0.01 -13.07 12.65
C VAL A 21 -1.04 -11.95 12.46
N GLY A 22 -1.31 -11.63 11.19
CA GLY A 22 -1.84 -10.36 10.73
C GLY A 22 -3.10 -9.90 11.46
N ALA A 23 -3.01 -8.74 12.11
CA ALA A 23 -4.16 -7.86 12.14
C ALA A 23 -4.47 -7.56 10.67
N LEU A 24 -5.66 -7.94 10.19
CA LEU A 24 -6.15 -7.60 8.86
C LEU A 24 -6.08 -6.06 8.78
N SER A 25 -5.03 -5.51 8.16
CA SER A 25 -4.87 -4.09 7.96
C SER A 25 -5.86 -3.66 6.87
N VAL A 26 -6.57 -2.56 7.09
CA VAL A 26 -7.32 -1.93 6.02
C VAL A 26 -6.33 -1.41 4.98
N THR A 27 -6.53 -1.76 3.71
CA THR A 27 -5.55 -1.53 2.64
C THR A 27 -6.03 -0.50 1.63
N LEU A 28 -5.08 0.18 1.00
CA LEU A 28 -5.27 1.00 -0.20
C LEU A 28 -4.48 0.37 -1.34
N PHE A 29 -5.15 -0.01 -2.41
CA PHE A 29 -4.53 -0.62 -3.59
C PHE A 29 -4.10 0.45 -4.60
N ASP A 30 -2.86 0.32 -5.08
CA ASP A 30 -2.33 1.09 -6.20
C ASP A 30 -2.79 0.52 -7.55
N SER A 31 -2.72 1.32 -8.62
CA SER A 31 -3.25 0.97 -9.95
C SER A 31 -2.59 -0.27 -10.54
N ASN A 32 -1.29 -0.49 -10.30
CA ASN A 32 -0.58 -1.67 -10.79
C ASN A 32 -1.14 -3.00 -10.25
N ILE A 33 -1.61 -3.06 -9.00
CA ILE A 33 -2.24 -4.27 -8.46
C ILE A 33 -3.59 -4.53 -9.14
N LEU A 34 -4.38 -3.47 -9.35
CA LEU A 34 -5.68 -3.58 -10.02
C LEU A 34 -5.54 -3.99 -11.49
N ILE A 35 -4.53 -3.45 -12.18
CA ILE A 35 -4.20 -3.82 -13.55
C ILE A 35 -3.79 -5.29 -13.63
N ASP A 36 -3.00 -5.79 -12.67
CA ASP A 36 -2.65 -7.21 -12.60
C ASP A 36 -3.87 -8.10 -12.41
N ALA A 37 -4.80 -7.72 -11.52
CA ALA A 37 -6.05 -8.44 -11.29
C ALA A 37 -6.92 -8.46 -12.55
N LEU A 38 -7.07 -7.32 -13.24
CA LEU A 38 -7.80 -7.25 -14.51
C LEU A 38 -7.14 -8.08 -15.62
N ASN A 39 -5.84 -8.32 -15.53
CA ASN A 39 -5.09 -9.20 -16.43
C ASN A 39 -5.06 -10.67 -15.98
N GLY A 40 -5.73 -11.03 -14.88
CA GLY A 40 -5.83 -12.41 -14.40
C GLY A 40 -4.63 -12.92 -13.61
N THR A 41 -3.84 -12.02 -13.00
CA THR A 41 -2.69 -12.41 -12.15
C THR A 41 -3.19 -12.99 -10.82
N PRO A 42 -2.90 -14.28 -10.50
CA PRO A 42 -3.42 -14.94 -9.30
C PRO A 42 -3.06 -14.22 -7.99
N GLU A 43 -1.81 -13.76 -7.86
CA GLU A 43 -1.32 -13.09 -6.66
C GLU A 43 -2.11 -11.81 -6.35
N ALA A 44 -2.56 -11.10 -7.39
CA ALA A 44 -3.39 -9.90 -7.24
C ALA A 44 -4.78 -10.25 -6.71
N HIS A 45 -5.41 -11.29 -7.26
CA HIS A 45 -6.73 -11.75 -6.82
C HIS A 45 -6.72 -12.26 -5.39
N GLU A 46 -5.73 -13.08 -5.02
CA GLU A 46 -5.56 -13.61 -3.67
C GLU A 46 -5.37 -12.48 -2.66
N LEU A 47 -4.55 -11.48 -3.00
CA LEU A 47 -4.29 -10.32 -2.16
C LEU A 47 -5.53 -9.45 -1.94
N ILE A 48 -6.30 -9.18 -3.00
CA ILE A 48 -7.56 -8.43 -2.92
C ILE A 48 -8.58 -9.20 -2.06
N ALA A 49 -8.74 -10.50 -2.32
CA ALA A 49 -9.69 -11.34 -1.59
C ALA A 49 -9.36 -11.49 -0.09
N ALA A 50 -8.07 -11.45 0.27
CA ALA A 50 -7.61 -11.55 1.65
C ALA A 50 -7.69 -10.20 2.42
N SER A 51 -7.92 -9.08 1.72
CA SER A 51 -7.89 -7.75 2.32
C SER A 51 -9.24 -7.35 2.91
N PRO A 52 -9.32 -6.96 4.20
CA PRO A 52 -10.55 -6.40 4.75
C PRO A 52 -10.81 -5.00 4.18
N ASP A 53 -12.05 -4.71 3.76
CA ASP A 53 -12.44 -3.37 3.27
C ASP A 53 -11.42 -2.80 2.26
N PRO A 54 -11.22 -3.47 1.11
CA PRO A 54 -10.24 -3.04 0.13
C PRO A 54 -10.63 -1.64 -0.40
N ALA A 55 -9.69 -0.70 -0.40
CA ALA A 55 -9.94 0.66 -0.87
C ALA A 55 -9.02 1.06 -2.01
N ILE A 56 -9.43 2.06 -2.77
CA ILE A 56 -8.65 2.69 -3.84
C ILE A 56 -8.79 4.21 -3.75
N SER A 57 -7.78 4.94 -4.22
CA SER A 57 -7.91 6.38 -4.43
C SER A 57 -8.80 6.65 -5.64
N ILE A 58 -9.55 7.76 -5.64
CA ILE A 58 -10.22 8.24 -6.85
C ILE A 58 -9.23 8.45 -8.01
N LEU A 59 -7.96 8.75 -7.73
CA LEU A 59 -6.92 8.84 -8.76
C LEU A 59 -6.65 7.48 -9.39
N THR A 60 -6.49 6.43 -8.58
CA THR A 60 -6.34 5.04 -9.04
C THR A 60 -7.54 4.59 -9.88
N TRP A 61 -8.76 4.92 -9.44
CA TRP A 61 -9.98 4.64 -10.20
C TRP A 61 -9.96 5.30 -11.59
N MET A 62 -9.54 6.57 -11.67
CA MET A 62 -9.42 7.28 -12.95
C MET A 62 -8.34 6.66 -13.84
N GLU A 63 -7.16 6.34 -13.30
CA GLU A 63 -6.07 5.72 -14.06
C GLU A 63 -6.49 4.39 -14.69
N VAL A 64 -7.16 3.54 -13.92
CA VAL A 64 -7.60 2.23 -14.38
C VAL A 64 -8.67 2.35 -15.48
N LEU A 65 -9.63 3.26 -15.33
CA LEU A 65 -10.66 3.48 -16.36
C LEU A 65 -10.12 4.14 -17.63
N VAL A 66 -9.13 5.05 -17.52
CA VAL A 66 -8.44 5.59 -18.69
C VAL A 66 -7.73 4.49 -19.49
N GLY A 67 -7.30 3.41 -18.82
CA GLY A 67 -6.70 2.24 -19.46
C GLY A 67 -7.70 1.34 -20.22
N ALA A 68 -9.02 1.51 -20.03
CA ALA A 68 -10.03 0.70 -20.69
C ALA A 68 -10.14 1.08 -22.19
N LYS A 69 -9.93 0.09 -23.07
CA LYS A 69 -9.76 0.32 -24.51
C LYS A 69 -11.07 0.47 -25.30
N ASN A 70 -12.19 0.02 -24.74
CA ASN A 70 -13.51 0.09 -25.36
C ASN A 70 -14.60 0.05 -24.27
N GLN A 71 -15.85 0.25 -24.68
CA GLN A 71 -17.00 0.35 -23.78
C GLN A 71 -17.27 -0.94 -22.97
N ASP A 72 -17.06 -2.12 -23.58
CA ASP A 72 -17.28 -3.39 -22.88
C ASP A 72 -16.23 -3.60 -21.78
N VAL A 73 -14.96 -3.32 -22.09
CA VAL A 73 -13.86 -3.35 -21.12
C VAL A 73 -14.08 -2.30 -20.04
N GLU A 74 -14.52 -1.09 -20.38
CA GLU A 74 -14.82 -0.05 -19.39
C GLU A 74 -15.94 -0.48 -18.44
N SER A 75 -17.03 -1.06 -18.97
CA SER A 75 -18.16 -1.54 -18.17
C SER A 75 -17.75 -2.65 -17.20
N ALA A 76 -16.97 -3.63 -17.69
CA ALA A 76 -16.41 -4.69 -16.85
C ALA A 76 -15.46 -4.13 -15.78
N THR A 77 -14.61 -3.16 -16.15
CA THR A 77 -13.69 -2.48 -15.22
C THR A 77 -14.44 -1.74 -14.13
N ARG A 78 -15.51 -1.00 -14.47
CA ARG A 78 -16.36 -0.32 -13.48
C ARG A 78 -17.00 -1.31 -12.52
N THR A 79 -17.46 -2.45 -13.02
CA THR A 79 -18.06 -3.51 -12.21
C THR A 79 -17.04 -4.06 -11.21
N PHE A 80 -15.83 -4.37 -11.66
CA PHE A 80 -14.73 -4.79 -10.79
C PHE A 80 -14.39 -3.75 -9.71
N LEU A 81 -14.35 -2.46 -10.07
CA LEU A 81 -14.01 -1.38 -9.12
C LEU A 81 -15.11 -1.12 -8.07
N ASN A 82 -16.33 -1.63 -8.25
CA ASN A 82 -17.40 -1.50 -7.25
C ASN A 82 -17.14 -2.31 -5.98
N ASP A 83 -16.24 -3.29 -6.03
CA ASP A 83 -15.85 -4.09 -4.86
C ASP A 83 -14.92 -3.33 -3.91
N PHE A 84 -14.54 -2.09 -4.24
CA PHE A 84 -13.62 -1.26 -3.48
C PHE A 84 -14.29 -0.03 -2.88
N THR A 85 -13.89 0.32 -1.66
CA THR A 85 -14.15 1.64 -1.09
C THR A 85 -13.35 2.71 -1.85
N ILE A 86 -14.02 3.63 -2.55
CA ILE A 86 -13.35 4.71 -3.30
C ILE A 86 -13.13 5.93 -2.40
N LEU A 87 -11.88 6.19 -2.04
CA LEU A 87 -11.48 7.35 -1.24
C LEU A 87 -11.29 8.59 -2.12
N GLN A 88 -12.09 9.63 -1.83
CA GLN A 88 -12.09 10.89 -2.57
C GLN A 88 -10.87 11.75 -2.21
N LEU A 89 -10.44 12.60 -3.14
CA LEU A 89 -9.46 13.64 -2.86
C LEU A 89 -10.12 14.74 -2.01
N THR A 90 -9.63 14.90 -0.78
CA THR A 90 -10.11 15.90 0.16
C THR A 90 -9.04 16.94 0.45
N GLY A 91 -9.40 18.07 1.07
CA GLY A 91 -8.44 19.09 1.52
C GLY A 91 -7.30 18.53 2.38
N PRO A 92 -7.57 17.71 3.42
CA PRO A 92 -6.53 17.06 4.22
C PRO A 92 -5.60 16.17 3.40
N ILE A 93 -6.14 15.39 2.44
CA ILE A 93 -5.32 14.57 1.55
C ILE A 93 -4.45 15.46 0.66
N ALA A 94 -5.01 16.53 0.07
CA ALA A 94 -4.27 17.44 -0.79
C ALA A 94 -3.09 18.11 -0.05
N GLU A 95 -3.29 18.58 1.19
CA GLU A 95 -2.21 19.14 2.01
C GLU A 95 -1.15 18.07 2.33
N ALA A 96 -1.57 16.86 2.72
CA ALA A 96 -0.65 15.75 2.95
C ALA A 96 0.15 15.38 1.69
N SER A 97 -0.46 15.43 0.49
CA SER A 97 0.21 15.20 -0.79
C SER A 97 1.35 16.18 -1.02
N VAL A 98 1.18 17.45 -0.66
CA VAL A 98 2.24 18.46 -0.76
C VAL A 98 3.43 18.08 0.10
N GLN A 99 3.19 17.65 1.34
CA GLN A 99 4.25 17.25 2.27
C GLN A 99 4.97 15.98 1.80
N VAL A 100 4.23 14.98 1.31
CA VAL A 100 4.81 13.77 0.71
C VAL A 100 5.67 14.13 -0.50
N ARG A 101 5.17 14.98 -1.39
CA ARG A 101 5.89 15.39 -2.60
C ARG A 101 7.17 16.18 -2.30
N ARG A 102 7.20 16.97 -1.24
CA ARG A 102 8.39 17.72 -0.80
C ARG A 102 9.45 16.82 -0.17
N SER A 103 9.03 15.77 0.53
CA SER A 103 9.92 14.85 1.26
C SER A 103 10.39 13.66 0.43
N THR A 104 9.78 13.44 -0.75
CA THR A 104 10.07 12.30 -1.63
C THR A 104 10.27 12.76 -3.08
N ARG A 105 10.72 11.86 -3.95
CA ARG A 105 10.81 12.14 -5.40
C ARG A 105 9.56 11.74 -6.19
N LEU A 106 8.54 11.17 -5.52
CA LEU A 106 7.28 10.72 -6.11
C LEU A 106 6.64 11.82 -6.97
N LYS A 107 6.01 11.46 -8.10
CA LYS A 107 5.20 12.44 -8.85
C LYS A 107 3.97 12.82 -8.04
N LEU A 108 3.28 13.90 -8.43
CA LEU A 108 2.14 14.42 -7.67
C LEU A 108 1.04 13.36 -7.45
N VAL A 109 0.76 12.54 -8.47
CA VAL A 109 -0.25 11.48 -8.39
C VAL A 109 0.18 10.40 -7.39
N ASP A 110 1.38 9.85 -7.52
CA ASP A 110 1.91 8.84 -6.58
C ASP A 110 1.98 9.37 -5.14
N ALA A 111 2.42 10.62 -4.98
CA ALA A 111 2.46 11.30 -3.69
C ALA A 111 1.06 11.46 -3.10
N THR A 112 0.04 11.68 -3.94
CA THR A 112 -1.35 11.79 -3.50
C THR A 112 -1.94 10.44 -3.13
N ILE A 113 -1.61 9.37 -3.85
CA ILE A 113 -2.02 8.01 -3.48
C ILE A 113 -1.43 7.63 -2.10
N LEU A 114 -0.15 7.91 -1.87
CA LEU A 114 0.47 7.69 -0.57
C LEU A 114 -0.14 8.55 0.54
N ALA A 115 -0.46 9.81 0.24
CA ALA A 115 -1.14 10.69 1.18
C ALA A 115 -2.55 10.19 1.52
N THR A 116 -3.31 9.70 0.54
CA THR A 116 -4.62 9.08 0.74
C THR A 116 -4.52 7.90 1.70
N ALA A 117 -3.55 7.00 1.51
CA ALA A 117 -3.33 5.86 2.40
C ALA A 117 -3.05 6.33 3.84
N ARG A 118 -2.09 7.26 4.01
CA ARG A 118 -1.70 7.78 5.33
C ARG A 118 -2.83 8.50 6.05
N VAL A 119 -3.58 9.35 5.37
CA VAL A 119 -4.68 10.13 5.97
C VAL A 119 -5.85 9.22 6.35
N SER A 120 -6.11 8.17 5.59
CA SER A 120 -7.17 7.19 5.88
C SER A 120 -6.76 6.09 6.86
N GLY A 121 -5.50 6.08 7.34
CA GLY A 121 -4.99 5.06 8.24
C GLY A 121 -4.81 3.69 7.58
N ARG A 122 -4.62 3.66 6.26
CA ARG A 122 -4.50 2.43 5.46
C ARG A 122 -3.06 2.15 5.07
N GLU A 123 -2.76 0.87 4.88
CA GLU A 123 -1.51 0.41 4.29
C GLU A 123 -1.60 0.50 2.76
N LEU A 124 -0.63 1.16 2.12
CA LEU A 124 -0.53 1.21 0.67
C LEU A 124 0.10 -0.08 0.15
N LEU A 125 -0.65 -0.78 -0.70
CA LEU A 125 -0.17 -1.94 -1.44
C LEU A 125 0.17 -1.52 -2.88
N THR A 126 1.45 -1.63 -3.23
CA THR A 126 1.96 -1.24 -4.56
C THR A 126 3.06 -2.18 -5.03
N ARG A 127 3.18 -2.37 -6.35
CA ARG A 127 4.36 -3.00 -6.98
C ARG A 127 5.30 -2.01 -7.63
N ASN A 128 5.05 -0.71 -7.51
CA ASN A 128 5.93 0.29 -8.07
C ASN A 128 7.19 0.43 -7.20
N THR A 129 8.07 -0.56 -7.30
CA THR A 129 9.34 -0.62 -6.56
C THR A 129 10.38 0.39 -7.03
N LYS A 130 10.10 1.11 -8.13
CA LYS A 130 10.99 2.15 -8.66
C LYS A 130 10.80 3.48 -7.94
N ASP A 131 9.55 3.82 -7.67
CA ASP A 131 9.19 5.10 -7.06
C ASP A 131 8.92 4.98 -5.56
N PHE A 132 8.47 3.80 -5.09
CA PHE A 132 8.19 3.51 -3.69
C PHE A 132 9.24 2.64 -3.03
N ASP A 133 9.44 2.86 -1.74
CA ASP A 133 10.39 2.14 -0.89
C ASP A 133 9.63 1.38 0.20
N ALA A 134 9.80 0.06 0.29
CA ALA A 134 9.15 -0.79 1.30
C ALA A 134 9.63 -0.54 2.73
N SER A 135 10.71 0.22 2.93
CA SER A 135 11.10 0.68 4.27
C SER A 135 10.22 1.83 4.76
N TRP A 136 9.42 2.46 3.90
CA TRP A 136 8.56 3.56 4.30
C TRP A 136 7.36 3.06 5.12
N PRO A 137 7.03 3.73 6.24
CA PRO A 137 5.89 3.35 7.05
C PRO A 137 4.59 3.33 6.25
N GLY A 138 3.87 2.21 6.34
CA GLY A 138 2.57 2.00 5.69
C GLY A 138 2.66 1.74 4.18
N VAL A 139 3.81 1.31 3.66
CA VAL A 139 4.00 0.87 2.27
C VAL A 139 4.43 -0.58 2.25
N THR A 140 3.71 -1.42 1.49
CA THR A 140 4.03 -2.83 1.31
C THR A 140 4.09 -3.20 -0.17
N ILE A 141 5.14 -3.95 -0.52
CA ILE A 141 5.33 -4.56 -1.85
C ILE A 141 5.01 -6.06 -1.71
N PRO A 142 3.80 -6.49 -2.10
CA PRO A 142 3.30 -7.82 -1.73
C PRO A 142 3.90 -8.94 -2.59
N TYR A 143 4.23 -8.65 -3.86
CA TYR A 143 4.82 -9.61 -4.80
C TYR A 143 5.55 -8.87 -5.92
N ALA A 144 6.42 -9.59 -6.63
CA ALA A 144 7.16 -9.09 -7.79
C ALA A 144 7.06 -10.10 -8.94
N HIS A 145 7.01 -9.61 -10.17
CA HIS A 145 7.19 -10.50 -11.32
C HIS A 145 8.64 -10.97 -11.36
N SER A 146 8.83 -12.28 -11.43
CA SER A 146 10.11 -12.87 -11.81
C SER A 146 10.55 -12.27 -13.15
N ARG A 147 11.76 -11.72 -13.20
CA ARG A 147 12.36 -11.20 -14.44
C ARG A 147 12.77 -12.33 -15.37
#